data_AF-A0A2V9S8E8-F1
#
_entry.id   AF-A0A2V9S8E8-F1
#
_cell.length_a   1.000
_cell.length_b   1.000
_cell.length_c   1.000
_cell.angle_alpha   90.00
_cell.angle_beta   90.00
_cell.angle_gamma   90.00
#
_symmetry.space_group_name_H-M   'P 1'
#
loop_
_entity.id
_entity.type
_entity.pdbx_description
1 polymer ?
#
loop_
_entity_poly.entity_id
_entity_poly.type
_entity_poly.pdbx_seq_one_letter_code
_entity_poly.pdbx_strand_id
1 'polypeptide(L)'
;MIVIVSVSKLDNGRIQVGVAKPQHDSKRAQSYASENEARKVLLGFGVGDEAADLYLFKLIPQLSASQELTFPPLDVPQHELLSRGFHIEARAQKQR
;
A
#
# COMPACT_ATOMS: atom_id res chain seq x y z
N MET A 1 -1.34 9.99 9.24
CA MET A 1 -0.14 9.22 9.65
C MET A 1 0.73 9.02 8.43
N ILE A 2 2.01 9.37 8.52
CA ILE A 2 2.94 9.19 7.41
C ILE A 2 3.26 7.70 7.23
N VAL A 3 3.00 7.18 6.03
CA VAL A 3 3.26 5.80 5.62
C VAL A 3 3.90 5.74 4.24
N ILE A 4 4.57 4.63 3.94
CA ILE A 4 5.01 4.26 2.60
C ILE A 4 4.03 3.20 2.11
N VAL A 5 3.38 3.47 0.98
CA VAL A 5 2.51 2.50 0.31
C VAL A 5 3.33 1.79 -0.75
N SER A 6 3.22 0.48 -0.85
CA SER A 6 3.84 -0.32 -1.91
C SER A 6 2.80 -1.17 -2.64
N VAL A 7 3.11 -1.54 -3.88
CA VAL A 7 2.29 -2.44 -4.69
C VAL A 7 3.16 -3.48 -5.39
N SER A 8 2.69 -4.73 -5.43
CA SER A 8 3.33 -5.83 -6.14
C SER A 8 2.30 -6.79 -6.73
N LYS A 9 2.75 -7.60 -7.70
CA LYS A 9 1.95 -8.67 -8.29
C LYS A 9 2.37 -10.01 -7.70
N LEU A 10 1.39 -10.77 -7.23
CA LEU A 10 1.60 -12.12 -6.73
C LEU A 10 1.51 -13.13 -7.89
N ASP A 11 2.12 -14.31 -7.71
CA ASP A 11 2.12 -15.39 -8.71
C ASP A 11 0.72 -15.86 -9.10
N ASN A 12 -0.25 -15.72 -8.19
CA ASN A 12 -1.66 -16.03 -8.44
C ASN A 12 -2.43 -14.91 -9.15
N GLY A 13 -1.73 -13.91 -9.69
CA GLY A 13 -2.31 -12.77 -10.40
C GLY A 13 -2.93 -11.69 -9.51
N ARG A 14 -2.97 -11.89 -8.18
CA ARG A 14 -3.51 -10.89 -7.24
C ARG A 14 -2.56 -9.72 -7.07
N ILE A 15 -3.13 -8.57 -6.74
CA ILE A 15 -2.35 -7.36 -6.42
C ILE A 15 -2.20 -7.28 -4.91
N GLN A 16 -0.97 -7.16 -4.43
CA GLN A 16 -0.70 -6.90 -3.03
C GLN A 16 -0.44 -5.41 -2.85
N VAL A 17 -1.14 -4.78 -1.90
CA VAL A 17 -0.85 -3.42 -1.43
C VAL A 17 -0.20 -3.53 -0.06
N GLY A 18 1.01 -3.04 0.06
CA GLY A 18 1.75 -2.91 1.30
C GLY A 18 1.59 -1.51 1.90
N VAL A 19 1.58 -1.42 3.21
CA VAL A 19 1.70 -0.18 3.97
C VAL A 19 2.77 -0.39 5.03
N ALA A 20 3.78 0.46 5.01
CA ALA A 20 4.88 0.45 5.97
C ALA A 20 5.02 1.82 6.62
N LYS A 21 5.61 1.86 7.82
CA LYS A 21 6.00 3.12 8.45
C LYS A 21 7.43 3.45 8.07
N PRO A 22 7.74 4.69 7.63
CA PRO A 22 9.11 5.05 7.28
C PRO A 22 10.14 4.83 8.41
N GLN A 23 9.71 4.94 9.66
CA GLN A 23 10.58 4.90 10.85
C GLN A 23 10.56 3.54 11.58
N HIS A 24 9.82 2.54 11.08
CA HIS A 24 9.68 1.24 11.74
C HIS A 24 9.62 0.10 10.72
N ASP A 25 10.22 -1.04 11.04
CA ASP A 25 10.18 -2.26 10.21
C ASP A 25 8.79 -2.95 10.17
N SER A 26 7.74 -2.25 10.63
CA SER A 26 6.37 -2.76 10.59
C SER A 26 5.78 -2.53 9.20
N LYS A 27 5.67 -3.60 8.43
CA LYS A 27 4.96 -3.65 7.14
C LYS A 27 3.72 -4.53 7.27
N ARG A 28 2.58 -4.04 6.80
CA ARG A 28 1.34 -4.80 6.65
C ARG A 28 0.96 -4.81 5.18
N ALA A 29 0.44 -5.92 4.70
CA ALA A 29 0.04 -6.07 3.32
C ALA A 29 -1.34 -6.70 3.24
N GLN A 30 -2.10 -6.29 2.23
CA GLN A 30 -3.41 -6.84 1.89
C GLN A 30 -3.42 -7.25 0.42
N SER A 31 -4.10 -8.35 0.10
CA SER A 31 -4.13 -8.91 -1.26
C SER A 31 -5.52 -8.76 -1.88
N TYR A 32 -5.57 -8.06 -3.00
CA TYR A 32 -6.78 -7.73 -3.75
C TYR A 32 -6.90 -8.62 -4.98
N ALA A 33 -8.13 -8.93 -5.38
CA ALA A 33 -8.39 -9.85 -6.48
C ALA A 33 -8.11 -9.23 -7.86
N SER A 34 -8.09 -7.90 -7.94
CA SER A 34 -7.86 -7.17 -9.20
C SER A 34 -7.18 -5.83 -8.99
N GLU A 35 -6.60 -5.30 -10.06
CA GLU A 35 -6.07 -3.94 -10.15
C GLU A 35 -7.14 -2.91 -9.80
N ASN A 36 -8.39 -3.12 -10.21
CA ASN A 36 -9.50 -2.20 -9.92
C ASN A 36 -9.82 -2.10 -8.41
N GLU A 37 -9.69 -3.21 -7.68
CA GLU A 37 -9.83 -3.18 -6.21
C GLU A 37 -8.66 -2.46 -5.56
N ALA A 38 -7.43 -2.78 -5.99
CA ALA A 38 -6.23 -2.09 -5.51
C ALA A 38 -6.29 -0.58 -5.80
N ARG A 39 -6.82 -0.18 -6.96
CA ARG A 39 -7.01 1.23 -7.36
C ARG A 39 -7.88 1.97 -6.35
N LYS A 40 -9.03 1.42 -5.96
CA LYS A 40 -9.92 2.03 -4.95
C LYS A 40 -9.24 2.22 -3.59
N VAL A 41 -8.26 1.36 -3.27
CA VAL A 41 -7.47 1.45 -2.06
C VAL A 41 -6.43 2.56 -2.17
N LEU A 42 -5.68 2.60 -3.27
CA LEU A 42 -4.70 3.66 -3.52
C LEU A 42 -5.34 5.06 -3.52
N LEU A 43 -6.49 5.22 -4.19
CA LEU A 43 -7.24 6.47 -4.17
C LEU A 43 -7.69 6.85 -2.76
N GLY A 44 -8.15 5.87 -1.98
CA GLY A 44 -8.51 6.06 -0.58
C GLY A 44 -7.34 6.52 0.30
N PHE A 45 -6.11 6.21 -0.09
CA PHE A 45 -4.89 6.68 0.55
C PHE A 45 -4.39 8.04 0.02
N GLY A 46 -5.13 8.66 -0.90
CA GLY A 46 -4.76 9.95 -1.50
C GLY A 46 -3.74 9.85 -2.63
N VAL A 47 -3.50 8.64 -3.18
CA VAL A 47 -2.78 8.52 -4.46
C VAL A 47 -3.67 9.10 -5.55
N GLY A 48 -3.13 10.01 -6.37
CA GLY A 48 -3.88 10.57 -7.50
C GLY A 48 -4.22 9.53 -8.56
N ASP A 49 -5.35 9.72 -9.27
CA ASP A 49 -5.83 8.79 -10.30
C ASP A 49 -4.77 8.40 -11.33
N GLU A 50 -4.07 9.38 -11.90
CA GLU A 50 -3.03 9.14 -12.92
C GLU A 50 -1.89 8.28 -12.37
N ALA A 51 -1.48 8.51 -11.13
CA ALA A 51 -0.43 7.74 -10.48
C ALA A 51 -0.91 6.32 -10.17
N ALA A 52 -2.13 6.15 -9.67
CA ALA A 52 -2.71 4.84 -9.42
C ALA A 52 -2.78 4.02 -10.73
N ASP A 53 -3.23 4.63 -11.81
CA ASP A 53 -3.37 3.97 -13.11
C ASP A 53 -2.02 3.62 -13.74
N LEU A 54 -1.04 4.55 -13.66
CA LEU A 54 0.32 4.30 -14.11
C LEU A 54 0.93 3.09 -13.39
N TYR A 55 0.86 3.07 -12.06
CA TYR A 55 1.47 2.00 -11.28
C TYR A 55 0.77 0.66 -11.54
N LEU A 56 -0.55 0.60 -11.48
CA LEU A 56 -1.30 -0.65 -11.57
C LEU A 56 -1.35 -1.24 -12.98
N PHE A 57 -1.57 -0.42 -14.00
CA PHE A 57 -1.84 -0.94 -15.36
C PHE A 57 -0.65 -0.88 -16.30
N LYS A 58 0.36 -0.05 -16.01
CA LYS A 58 1.55 0.06 -16.86
C LYS A 58 2.78 -0.51 -16.21
N LEU A 59 3.06 -0.20 -14.94
CA LEU A 59 4.31 -0.60 -14.29
C LEU A 59 4.24 -2.00 -13.68
N ILE A 60 3.20 -2.33 -12.90
CA ILE A 60 3.06 -3.66 -12.28
C ILE A 60 3.14 -4.81 -13.28
N PRO A 61 2.51 -4.76 -14.47
CA PRO A 61 2.61 -5.85 -15.44
C PRO A 61 4.03 -6.12 -15.95
N GLN A 62 4.95 -5.17 -15.79
CA GLN A 62 6.37 -5.31 -16.18
C GLN A 62 7.24 -5.88 -15.05
N LEU A 63 6.69 -6.01 -13.83
CA LEU A 63 7.41 -6.51 -12.68
C LEU A 63 7.45 -8.05 -12.65
N SER A 64 8.55 -8.59 -12.15
CA SER A 64 8.58 -9.98 -11.69
C SER A 64 7.88 -10.12 -10.33
N ALA A 65 7.43 -11.33 -9.99
CA ALA A 65 6.64 -11.58 -8.77
C ALA A 65 7.36 -11.24 -7.45
N SER A 66 8.67 -11.03 -7.47
CA SER A 66 9.48 -10.62 -6.31
C SER A 66 9.69 -9.11 -6.20
N GLN A 67 9.22 -8.33 -7.17
CA GLN A 67 9.41 -6.88 -7.20
C GLN A 67 8.20 -6.14 -6.65
N GLU A 68 8.47 -5.03 -5.96
CA GLU A 68 7.45 -4.09 -5.50
C GLU A 68 7.78 -2.67 -5.93
N LEU A 69 6.74 -1.87 -6.16
CA LEU A 69 6.83 -0.44 -6.42
C LEU A 69 6.35 0.31 -5.20
N THR A 70 7.12 1.31 -4.76
CA THR A 70 6.77 2.15 -3.62
C THR A 70 6.37 3.54 -4.08
N PHE A 71 5.30 4.07 -3.49
CA PHE A 71 4.95 5.48 -3.62
C PHE A 71 5.82 6.34 -2.69
N PRO A 72 5.97 7.64 -2.97
CA PRO A 72 6.49 8.59 -1.99
C PRO A 72 5.70 8.51 -0.68
N PRO A 73 6.27 8.91 0.47
CA PRO A 73 5.55 8.92 1.74
C PRO A 73 4.24 9.71 1.65
N LEU A 74 3.14 9.09 2.08
CA LEU A 74 1.79 9.65 2.07
C LEU A 74 1.32 9.89 3.49
N ASP A 75 0.61 11.01 3.72
CA ASP A 75 -0.10 11.23 4.96
C ASP A 75 -1.51 10.62 4.87
N VAL A 76 -1.66 9.40 5.40
CA VAL A 76 -2.92 8.66 5.35
C VAL A 76 -3.59 8.70 6.73
N PRO A 77 -4.86 9.11 6.85
CA PRO A 77 -5.59 9.04 8.12
C PRO A 77 -5.62 7.63 8.68
N GLN A 78 -5.40 7.47 10.00
CA GLN A 78 -5.32 6.13 10.61
C GLN A 78 -6.63 5.33 10.44
N HIS A 79 -7.79 5.99 10.47
CA HIS A 79 -9.07 5.32 10.29
C HIS A 79 -9.24 4.74 8.87
N GLU A 80 -8.67 5.37 7.84
CA GLU A 80 -8.65 4.84 6.46
C GLU A 80 -7.79 3.58 6.34
N LEU A 81 -6.69 3.51 7.09
CA LEU A 81 -5.87 2.29 7.14
C LEU A 81 -6.62 1.15 7.84
N LEU A 82 -7.22 1.45 8.99
CA LEU A 82 -7.95 0.46 9.78
C LEU A 82 -9.19 -0.07 9.06
N SER A 83 -9.96 0.80 8.39
CA SER A 83 -11.16 0.40 7.63
C SER A 83 -10.83 -0.57 6.47
N ARG A 84 -9.60 -0.54 5.99
CA ARG A 84 -9.09 -1.40 4.91
C ARG A 84 -8.25 -2.57 5.42
N GLY A 85 -8.26 -2.83 6.73
CA GLY A 85 -7.58 -3.97 7.35
C GLY A 85 -6.08 -3.78 7.55
N PHE A 86 -5.55 -2.56 7.40
CA PHE A 86 -4.15 -2.25 7.70
C PHE A 86 -4.00 -1.84 9.17
N HIS A 87 -3.93 -2.85 10.04
CA HIS A 87 -3.68 -2.67 11.48
C HIS A 87 -2.22 -2.30 11.75
N ILE A 88 -1.89 -1.04 11.50
CA ILE A 88 -0.60 -0.43 11.83
C ILE A 88 -0.81 0.45 13.06
N GLU A 89 -0.24 0.05 14.19
CA GLU A 89 -0.39 0.75 15.46
C GLU A 89 0.29 2.13 15.41
N ALA A 90 -0.44 3.19 15.73
CA ALA A 90 0.10 4.52 15.95
C ALA A 90 0.84 4.61 17.30
N ARG A 91 2.03 4.01 17.39
CA ARG A 91 3.01 4.13 18.50
C ARG A 91 2.52 3.56 19.84
N ALA A 92 3.19 2.52 20.32
CA ALA A 92 3.37 2.34 21.77
C ALA A 92 4.60 3.14 22.20
N GLN A 93 4.41 4.29 22.86
CA GLN A 93 5.49 4.88 23.65
C GLN A 93 5.69 3.98 24.88
N LYS A 94 6.68 3.10 24.84
CA LYS A 94 7.24 2.57 26.10
C LYS A 94 8.15 3.65 26.67
N GLN A 95 7.62 4.43 27.60
CA GLN A 95 8.44 5.19 28.55
C GLN A 95 9.22 4.19 29.40
N ARG A 96 10.53 4.34 29.46
CA ARG A 96 11.40 3.81 30.51
C ARG A 96 12.43 4.87 30.84
#